data_AF-A0A7W1J3V5-F1
#
_entry.id   AF-A0A7W1J3V5-F1
#
_cell.length_a   1.000
_cell.length_b   1.000
_cell.length_c   1.000
_cell.angle_alpha   90.00
_cell.angle_beta   90.00
_cell.angle_gamma   90.00
#
_symmetry.space_group_name_H-M   'P 1'
#
loop_
_entity.id
_entity.type
_entity.pdbx_description
1 polymer ?
#
loop_
_entity_poly.entity_id
_entity_poly.type
_entity_poly.pdbx_seq_one_letter_code
_entity_poly.pdbx_strand_id
1 'polypeptide(L)' 'MIPELGRAGFRIGFLIVVPSFFLMFFLDPGTPEHAITLVTLVMGVVFLVAVTLLVLYSRR' A
#
# COMPACT_ATOMS: atom_id res chain seq x y z
N MET A 1 20.19 -1.17 1.13
CA MET A 1 19.26 -0.74 0.05
C MET A 1 19.76 0.54 -0.58
N ILE A 2 19.61 0.73 -1.89
CA ILE A 2 19.81 2.04 -2.51
C ILE A 2 18.71 2.97 -1.96
N PRO A 3 19.02 4.15 -1.38
CA PRO A 3 18.02 5.04 -0.77
C PRO A 3 16.85 5.37 -1.72
N GLU A 4 17.15 5.47 -3.01
CA GLU A 4 16.18 5.72 -4.09
C GLU A 4 15.15 4.60 -4.22
N LEU A 5 15.55 3.33 -4.05
CA LEU A 5 14.65 2.17 -4.08
C LEU A 5 13.65 2.19 -2.92
N GLY A 6 14.11 2.52 -1.71
CA GLY A 6 13.23 2.67 -0.54
C GLY A 6 12.21 3.80 -0.73
N ARG A 7 12.66 4.94 -1.27
CA ARG A 7 11.79 6.09 -1.57
C ARG A 7 10.77 5.78 -2.66
N ALA A 8 11.19 5.09 -3.73
CA ALA A 8 10.30 4.68 -4.82
C ALA A 8 9.27 3.65 -4.33
N GLY A 9 9.71 2.63 -3.60
CA GLY A 9 8.83 1.61 -3.01
C GLY A 9 7.80 2.23 -2.07
N PHE A 10 8.21 3.13 -1.18
CA PHE A 10 7.28 3.82 -0.29
C PHE A 10 6.26 4.66 -1.06
N ARG A 11 6.70 5.39 -2.10
CA ARG A 11 5.80 6.19 -2.95
C ARG A 11 4.78 5.34 -3.69
N ILE A 12 5.18 4.19 -4.23
CA ILE A 12 4.27 3.25 -4.89
C ILE A 12 3.25 2.72 -3.89
N GLY A 13 3.71 2.24 -2.72
CA GLY A 13 2.81 1.74 -1.67
C GLY A 13 1.81 2.81 -1.24
N PHE A 14 2.27 4.06 -1.06
CA PHE A 14 1.41 5.17 -0.66
C PHE A 14 0.35 5.49 -1.72
N LEU A 15 0.72 5.48 -3.00
CA LEU A 15 -0.20 5.71 -4.12
C LEU A 15 -1.23 4.60 -4.30
N ILE A 16 -0.99 3.40 -3.76
CA ILE A 16 -1.97 2.31 -3.74
C ILE A 16 -2.87 2.46 -2.51
N VAL A 17 -2.28 2.56 -1.32
CA VAL A 17 -3.00 2.53 -0.05
C VAL A 17 -3.94 3.72 0.10
N VAL A 18 -3.49 4.95 -0.18
CA VAL A 18 -4.30 6.14 0.09
C VAL A 18 -5.55 6.18 -0.79
N PRO A 19 -5.47 6.06 -2.13
CA PRO A 19 -6.67 6.03 -2.96
C PRO A 19 -7.58 4.84 -2.67
N SER A 20 -7.04 3.63 -2.48
CA SER A 20 -7.88 2.47 -2.14
C SER A 20 -8.60 2.62 -0.82
N PHE A 21 -7.96 3.23 0.19
CA PHE A 21 -8.60 3.54 1.47
C PHE A 21 -9.74 4.55 1.30
N PHE A 22 -9.51 5.63 0.54
CA PHE A 22 -10.55 6.62 0.27
C PHE A 22 -11.71 6.02 -0.53
N LEU A 23 -11.43 5.27 -1.61
CA LEU A 23 -12.45 4.62 -2.44
C LEU A 23 -13.35 3.69 -1.63
N MET A 24 -12.82 3.06 -0.58
CA MET A 24 -13.59 2.17 0.28
C MET A 24 -14.80 2.85 0.94
N PHE A 25 -14.75 4.17 1.17
CA PHE A 25 -15.88 4.95 1.69
C PHE A 25 -16.94 5.32 0.64
N PHE A 26 -16.61 5.19 -0.65
CA PHE A 26 -17.51 5.50 -1.77
C PHE A 26 -18.05 4.25 -2.46
N LEU A 27 -17.52 3.07 -2.13
CA LEU A 27 -17.92 1.81 -2.75
C LEU A 27 -18.93 1.05 -1.89
N ASP A 28 -20.07 0.71 -2.49
CA ASP A 28 -21.12 -0.05 -1.84
C ASP A 28 -20.62 -1.45 -1.42
N PRO A 29 -20.80 -1.84 -0.14
CA PRO A 29 -20.45 -3.17 0.33
C PRO A 29 -21.19 -4.27 -0.44
N GLY A 30 -20.49 -5.37 -0.75
CA GLY A 30 -21.05 -6.50 -1.49
C GLY A 30 -20.90 -6.40 -3.01
N THR A 31 -20.32 -5.31 -3.53
CA THR A 31 -19.95 -5.18 -4.94
C THR A 31 -18.57 -5.78 -5.23
N PRO A 32 -18.33 -6.30 -6.45
CA PRO A 32 -17.00 -6.72 -6.89
C PRO A 32 -15.94 -5.62 -6.72
N GLU A 33 -16.31 -4.37 -6.99
CA GLU A 33 -15.45 -3.20 -6.86
C GLU A 33 -14.98 -3.03 -5.40
N HIS A 34 -15.90 -3.16 -4.43
CA HIS A 34 -15.56 -3.10 -3.01
C HIS A 34 -14.59 -4.23 -2.61
N ALA A 35 -14.84 -5.46 -3.07
CA ALA A 35 -13.99 -6.60 -2.78
C ALA A 35 -12.57 -6.45 -3.34
N ILE A 36 -12.45 -6.07 -4.62
CA ILE A 36 -11.15 -5.86 -5.28
C ILE A 36 -10.40 -4.69 -4.63
N THR A 37 -11.11 -3.60 -4.30
CA THR A 37 -10.51 -2.44 -3.62
C THR A 37 -9.98 -2.81 -2.24
N LEU A 38 -10.73 -3.61 -1.47
CA LEU A 38 -10.30 -4.11 -0.17
C LEU A 38 -9.03 -4.98 -0.29
N VAL A 39 -9.01 -5.93 -1.23
CA VAL A 39 -7.82 -6.78 -1.47
C VAL A 39 -6.62 -5.93 -1.88
N THR A 40 -6.82 -4.95 -2.76
CA THR A 40 -5.78 -4.02 -3.21
C THR A 40 -5.24 -3.19 -2.06
N LEU A 41 -6.12 -2.71 -1.17
CA LEU A 41 -5.74 -1.97 0.02
C LEU A 41 -4.87 -2.82 0.94
N VAL A 42 -5.30 -4.06 1.23
CA VAL A 42 -4.53 -5.00 2.07
C VAL A 42 -3.15 -5.26 1.46
N MET A 43 -3.09 -5.54 0.16
CA MET A 43 -1.84 -5.75 -0.57
C MET A 43 -0.92 -4.53 -0.50
N GLY A 44 -1.48 -3.33 -0.70
CA GLY A 44 -0.75 -2.06 -0.58
C GLY A 44 -0.17 -1.85 0.81
N VAL A 45 -0.94 -2.14 1.86
CA VAL A 45 -0.49 -2.04 3.26
C VAL A 45 0.64 -3.03 3.54
N VAL A 46 0.49 -4.29 3.15
CA VAL A 46 1.53 -5.32 3.31
C VAL A 46 2.82 -4.91 2.60
N PHE A 47 2.71 -4.41 1.36
CA PHE A 47 3.85 -3.93 0.60
C PHE A 47 4.54 -2.73 1.29
N LEU A 48 3.77 -1.75 1.76
CA LEU A 48 4.31 -0.56 2.43
C LEU A 48 5.00 -0.93 3.75
N VAL A 49 4.42 -1.85 4.52
CA VAL A 49 5.04 -2.42 5.73
C VAL A 49 6.34 -3.15 5.37
N ALA A 50 6.34 -4.01 4.35
CA ALA A 50 7.54 -4.73 3.93
C ALA A 50 8.67 -3.78 3.50
N VAL A 51 8.36 -2.75 2.69
CA VAL A 51 9.34 -1.72 2.30
C VAL A 51 9.86 -0.97 3.52
N THR A 52 8.97 -0.58 4.44
CA THR A 52 9.34 0.15 5.65
C THR A 52 10.26 -0.68 6.54
N LEU A 53 9.93 -1.96 6.76
CA LEU A 53 10.76 -2.89 7.51
C LEU A 53 12.12 -3.06 6.84
N LEU A 54 12.16 -3.26 5.52
CA LEU A 54 13.41 -3.46 4.80
C LEU A 54 14.31 -2.21 4.89
N VAL A 55 13.74 -1.02 4.79
CA VAL A 55 14.48 0.25 5.01
C VAL A 55 14.98 0.35 6.45
N LEU A 56 14.16 -0.03 7.44
CA LEU A 56 14.53 0.00 8.86
C LEU A 56 15.69 -0.97 9.16
N TYR A 57 15.60 -2.21 8.67
CA TYR A 57 16.65 -3.22 8.83
C TYR A 57 17.93 -2.83 8.09
N SER A 58 17.84 -2.20 6.92
CA SER A 58 19.02 -1.77 6.17
C SER A 58 19.73 -0.54 6.77
N ARG A 59 19.11 0.16 7.73
CA ARG A 59 19.73 1.29 8.46
C ARG A 59 20.38 0.87 9.78
N ARG A 60 20.09 -0.32 10.29
CA ARG A 60 20.81 -0.93 11.43
C ARG A 60 22.04 -1.66 10.95
#